data_AF-A0A535Z6I4-F1
#
_entry.id   AF-A0A535Z6I4-F1
#
_cell.length_a   1.000
_cell.length_b   1.000
_cell.length_c   1.000
_cell.angle_alpha   90.00
_cell.angle_beta   90.00
_cell.angle_gamma   90.00
#
_symmetry.space_group_name_H-M   'P 1'
#
loop_
_entity.id
_entity.type
_entity.pdbx_description
1 polymer ?
#
loop_
_entity_poly.entity_id
_entity_poly.type
_entity_poly.pdbx_seq_one_letter_code
_entity_poly.pdbx_strand_id
1 'polypeptide(L)' 'MSAAARPLEGGRRLSLSWIGAVPFFLYVGVFLLLPTAIIVGGSLLTPGGTLSLANFDGIDKPYMFKAFASSIAISSVSA' A
#
# COMPACT_ATOMS: atom_id res chain seq x y z
N MET A 1 23.75 -37.00 47.19
CA MET A 1 23.66 -35.63 46.64
C MET A 1 23.89 -35.72 45.14
N SER A 2 22.86 -35.53 44.31
CA SER A 2 23.03 -35.35 42.87
C SER A 2 21.96 -34.38 42.39
N ALA A 3 22.33 -33.12 42.21
CA ALA A 3 21.47 -32.09 41.65
C ALA A 3 21.45 -32.28 40.14
N ALA A 4 20.31 -32.68 39.58
CA ALA A 4 20.11 -32.68 38.13
C ALA A 4 20.25 -31.24 37.62
N ALA A 5 21.30 -30.99 36.83
CA ALA A 5 21.51 -29.70 36.19
C ALA A 5 20.33 -29.39 35.26
N ARG A 6 19.63 -28.29 35.52
CA ARG A 6 18.59 -27.78 34.62
C ARG A 6 19.25 -27.32 33.32
N PRO A 7 18.80 -27.77 32.13
CA PRO A 7 19.33 -27.26 30.88
C PRO A 7 19.04 -25.76 30.78
N LEU A 8 20.09 -24.95 30.69
CA LEU A 8 20.02 -23.48 30.64
C LEU A 8 19.82 -22.93 29.22
N GLU A 9 19.63 -23.79 28.22
CA GLU A 9 19.46 -23.34 26.84
C GLU A 9 17.97 -23.21 26.49
N GLY A 10 17.39 -22.11 26.98
CA GLY A 10 16.26 -21.46 26.34
C GLY A 10 16.72 -20.84 25.01
N GLY A 11 17.05 -21.69 24.03
CA GLY A 11 17.39 -21.26 22.68
C GLY A 11 16.27 -20.37 22.15
N ARG A 12 16.60 -19.12 21.82
CA ARG A 12 15.66 -18.12 21.28
C ARG A 12 15.12 -18.66 19.96
N ARG A 13 14.00 -19.38 20.01
CA ARG A 13 13.34 -19.91 18.82
C ARG A 13 12.92 -18.70 18.01
N LEU A 14 13.60 -18.44 16.89
CA LEU A 14 13.16 -17.46 15.94
C LEU A 14 11.74 -17.84 15.52
N SER A 15 10.80 -16.94 15.70
CA SER A 15 9.40 -17.20 15.36
C SER A 15 9.27 -17.34 13.85
N LEU A 16 9.08 -18.57 13.37
CA LEU A 16 8.87 -18.88 11.95
C LEU A 16 7.57 -18.30 11.37
N SER A 17 6.75 -17.61 12.18
CA SER A 17 5.48 -17.00 11.76
C SER A 17 5.60 -16.03 10.58
N TRP A 18 6.77 -15.45 10.34
CA TRP A 18 6.98 -14.47 9.26
C TRP A 18 7.19 -15.11 7.87
N ILE A 19 7.46 -16.42 7.79
CA ILE A 19 7.74 -17.10 6.51
C ILE A 19 6.55 -17.04 5.54
N GLY A 20 5.31 -17.08 6.06
CA GLY A 20 4.10 -16.92 5.24
C GLY A 20 3.75 -15.46 4.97
N ALA A 21 4.02 -14.57 5.94
CA ALA A 21 3.68 -13.15 5.83
C ALA A 21 4.55 -12.42 4.81
N VAL A 22 5.87 -12.68 4.79
CA VAL A 22 6.83 -12.00 3.90
C VAL A 22 6.48 -12.15 2.41
N PRO A 23 6.28 -13.36 1.85
CA PRO A 23 5.94 -13.50 0.43
C PRO A 23 4.57 -12.90 0.10
N PHE A 24 3.60 -12.97 1.03
CA PHE A 24 2.30 -12.32 0.87
C PHE A 24 2.44 -10.79 0.77
N PHE A 25 3.13 -10.16 1.71
CA PHE A 25 3.33 -8.71 1.70
C PHE A 25 4.22 -8.26 0.54
N LEU A 26 5.20 -9.08 0.12
CA LEU A 26 5.97 -8.80 -1.08
C LEU A 26 5.08 -8.79 -2.33
N TYR A 27 4.21 -9.80 -2.46
CA TYR A 27 3.25 -9.87 -3.55
C TYR A 27 2.31 -8.66 -3.55
N VAL A 28 1.63 -8.39 -2.44
CA VAL A 28 0.72 -7.24 -2.31
C VAL A 28 1.48 -5.93 -2.54
N GLY A 29 2.67 -5.77 -1.96
CA GLY A 29 3.49 -4.58 -2.10
C GLY A 29 3.86 -4.32 -3.56
N VAL A 30 4.36 -5.33 -4.28
CA VAL A 30 4.71 -5.18 -5.70
C VAL A 30 3.46 -4.90 -6.54
N PHE A 31 2.41 -5.70 -6.38
CA PHE A 31 1.21 -5.61 -7.23
C PHE A 31 0.33 -4.40 -6.92
N LEU A 32 0.44 -3.81 -5.74
CA LEU A 32 -0.26 -2.58 -5.38
C LEU A 32 0.59 -1.36 -5.71
N LEU A 33 1.84 -1.32 -5.25
CA LEU A 33 2.67 -0.12 -5.38
C LEU A 33 3.19 0.10 -6.80
N LEU A 34 3.55 -0.95 -7.54
CA LEU A 34 4.08 -0.79 -8.90
C LEU A 34 3.06 -0.13 -9.86
N PRO A 35 1.81 -0.63 -10.01
CA PRO A 35 0.85 0.04 -10.88
C PRO A 35 0.45 1.42 -10.36
N THR A 36 0.37 1.62 -9.03
CA THR A 36 0.15 2.96 -8.47
C THR A 36 1.26 3.92 -8.84
N ALA A 37 2.53 3.51 -8.75
CA ALA A 37 3.67 4.33 -9.14
C ALA A 37 3.67 4.66 -10.64
N ILE A 38 3.24 3.71 -11.50
CA ILE A 38 3.08 3.95 -12.94
C ILE A 38 2.03 5.04 -13.19
N ILE A 39 0.86 4.97 -12.55
CA ILE A 39 -0.20 5.98 -12.70
C ILE A 39 0.27 7.34 -12.17
N VAL A 40 0.86 7.38 -10.97
CA VAL A 40 1.34 8.63 -10.35
C VAL A 40 2.43 9.26 -11.22
N GLY A 41 3.41 8.49 -11.66
CA GLY A 41 4.45 8.94 -12.58
C GLY A 41 3.87 9.46 -13.89
N GLY A 42 2.95 8.72 -14.52
CA GLY A 42 2.29 9.14 -15.75
C GLY A 42 1.43 10.40 -15.61
N SER A 43 0.86 10.64 -14.41
CA SER A 43 0.08 11.85 -14.14
C SER A 43 0.96 13.09 -13.92
N LEU A 44 2.14 12.92 -13.29
CA LEU A 44 3.01 14.03 -12.88
C LEU A 44 4.14 14.32 -13.87
N LEU A 45 4.46 13.40 -14.78
CA LEU A 45 5.54 13.56 -15.74
C LEU A 45 4.98 13.78 -17.15
N THR A 46 5.69 14.58 -17.95
CA THR A 46 5.49 14.63 -19.40
C THR A 46 6.10 13.39 -20.07
N PRO A 47 5.78 13.10 -21.35
CA PRO A 47 6.47 12.05 -22.10
C PRO A 47 8.00 12.19 -22.15
N GLY A 48 8.52 13.41 -21.95
CA GLY A 48 9.96 13.69 -21.87
C GLY A 48 10.58 13.51 -20.47
N GLY A 49 9.80 13.13 -19.46
CA GLY A 49 10.29 12.90 -18.10
C GLY A 49 10.39 14.15 -17.22
N THR A 50 9.84 15.29 -17.65
CA THR A 50 9.81 16.52 -16.85
C THR A 50 8.56 16.56 -15.98
N LEU A 51 8.67 17.02 -14.72
CA LEU A 51 7.51 17.25 -13.86
C LEU A 51 6.57 18.31 -14.46
N SER A 52 5.29 18.00 -14.58
CA SER A 52 4.25 18.87 -15.14
C SER A 52 2.88 18.50 -14.60
N LEU A 53 2.02 19.51 -14.45
CA LEU A 53 0.61 19.33 -14.10
C LEU A 53 -0.32 19.39 -15.33
N ALA A 54 0.22 19.46 -16.54
CA ALA A 54 -0.57 19.55 -17.77
C ALA A 54 -1.53 18.36 -17.97
N ASN A 55 -1.22 17.17 -17.42
CA ASN A 55 -2.11 16.01 -17.49
C ASN A 55 -3.40 16.17 -16.64
N PHE A 56 -3.45 17.17 -15.77
CA PHE A 56 -4.65 17.50 -14.99
C PHE A 56 -5.56 18.51 -15.71
N ASP A 57 -5.14 19.04 -16.86
CA ASP A 57 -6.01 19.90 -17.65
C ASP A 57 -7.27 19.13 -18.08
N GLY A 58 -8.43 19.72 -17.82
CA GLY A 58 -9.72 19.14 -18.18
C GLY A 58 -10.41 18.29 -17.12
N ILE A 59 -9.84 18.14 -15.91
CA ILE A 59 -10.55 17.51 -14.76
C ILE A 59 -11.65 18.40 -14.16
N ASP A 60 -11.68 19.67 -14.56
CA ASP A 60 -12.56 20.74 -14.06
C ASP A 60 -14.01 20.62 -14.57
N LYS A 61 -14.53 19.42 -14.73
CA LYS A 61 -15.87 19.20 -15.28
C LYS A 61 -16.93 19.25 -14.18
N PRO A 62 -18.02 20.02 -14.35
CA PRO A 62 -19.09 20.12 -13.35
C PRO A 62 -19.65 18.76 -12.90
N TYR A 63 -19.76 17.80 -13.82
CA TYR A 63 -20.25 16.45 -13.51
C TYR A 63 -19.28 15.66 -12.62
N MET A 64 -17.97 15.86 -12.76
CA MET A 64 -16.93 15.18 -11.97
C MET A 64 -17.05 15.59 -10.49
N PHE A 65 -17.18 16.90 -10.24
CA PHE A 65 -17.39 17.43 -8.89
C PHE A 65 -18.71 16.96 -8.27
N LYS A 66 -19.80 16.98 -9.06
CA LYS A 66 -21.11 16.49 -8.59
C LYS A 66 -21.04 15.01 -8.21
N ALA A 67 -20.39 14.18 -9.02
CA ALA A 67 -20.22 12.76 -8.75
C ALA A 67 -19.40 12.52 -7.47
N PHE A 68 -18.26 13.23 -7.33
CA PHE A 68 -17.42 13.13 -6.13
C PHE A 68 -18.16 13.53 -4.85
N ALA A 69 -18.87 14.66 -4.87
CA ALA A 69 -19.67 15.12 -3.73
C ALA A 69 -20.79 14.13 -3.37
N SER A 70 -21.45 13.56 -4.38
CA SER A 70 -22.48 12.53 -4.19
C SER A 70 -21.91 11.28 -3.52
N SER A 71 -20.73 10.81 -3.96
CA SER A 71 -20.05 9.66 -3.35
C SER A 71 -19.71 9.89 -1.88
N ILE A 72 -19.23 11.10 -1.52
CA ILE A 72 -18.97 11.46 -0.12
C ILE A 72 -20.27 11.45 0.69
N ALA A 73 -21.34 12.06 0.17
CA ALA A 73 -22.63 12.10 0.86
C ALA A 73 -23.16 10.68 1.12
N ILE A 74 -23.11 9.80 0.13
CA ILE A 74 -23.54 8.41 0.25
C ILE A 74 -22.66 7.67 1.27
N SER A 75 -21.34 7.77 1.16
CA SER A 75 -20.42 7.12 2.11
C SER A 75 -20.65 7.60 3.55
N SER A 76 -21.00 8.87 3.75
CA SER A 76 -21.21 9.44 5.09
C SER A 76 -22.46 8.88 5.78
N VAL A 77 -23.47 8.48 5.00
CA VAL A 77 -24.71 7.89 5.55
C VAL A 77 -24.67 6.36 5.58
N SER A 78 -23.77 5.73 4.83
CA SER A 78 -23.69 4.27 4.71
C SER A 78 -22.58 3.59 5.50
N ALA A 79 -21.50 4.32 5.82
CA ALA A 79 -20.31 3.77 6.48
C ALA A 79 -20.47 3.62 8.00
#